data_AF-A0A9P5X165-F1
#
_entry.id   AF-A0A9P5X165-F1
#
_cell.length_a   1.000
_cell.length_b   1.000
_cell.length_c   1.000
_cell.angle_alpha   90.00
_cell.angle_beta   90.00
_cell.angle_gamma   90.00
#
_symmetry.space_group_name_H-M   'P 1'
#
loop_
_entity.id
_entity.type
_entity.pdbx_description
1 polymer ?
#
loop_
_entity_poly.entity_id
_entity_poly.type
_entity_poly.pdbx_seq_one_letter_code
_entity_poly.pdbx_strand_id
1 'polypeptide(L)'
;MASAYSYTRTLIPKFSTINVSTQFVLLAVLAISTTYILYGAYRKHKLLDKNGNHIPAGPAGFPIIGSHPYLVRNPEFALDRWAKRYGPLYSVWLGNNLFIVVSDPNIAKDLMVTNGAIFSSWKDMFVKTKHIFAGRGVTTTPYDNTWKKHRRIATSWINKAAIDGYAKVIDHEATALVHNLYVYGKAKGQPVDPRKHAGRCSLNTMLAITYSISTDSIDHPLVASGLRMSREFMNCTGPMSNLVDFVPLLQHLPNSMTTRGMNLHKDLVKTYGGMLREVEARMKRGEDVPDCLAKTLVEIRGKESLDFLDMAILCSVFMIAGVESTASIMQWFLALIPSHPHVQQKAHEELDRVVGRDRLPTIEDQQDLPYIRAIIKEVERCYNPFWLGTPHVSTEDFTYQNQFIPKGTPVVMNTYTMHHDPERHSDPHTFNPERYINETTLTPESVNRANLSRGDPLFVGLLRSTSAAWENNVRKPRRLGSSTSAKQLSR
;
A
#
# COMPACT_ATOMS: atom_id res chain seq x y z
N MET A 1 19.24 -7.87 -81.44
CA MET A 1 17.89 -7.85 -82.04
C MET A 1 16.90 -8.06 -80.90
N ALA A 2 16.55 -6.99 -80.17
CA ALA A 2 15.29 -6.23 -80.30
C ALA A 2 14.04 -7.14 -80.07
N SER A 3 13.49 -7.18 -78.85
CA SER A 3 12.27 -6.46 -78.40
C SER A 3 11.03 -6.86 -79.22
N ALA A 4 9.90 -7.34 -78.68
CA ALA A 4 9.15 -6.72 -77.59
C ALA A 4 8.12 -7.66 -76.93
N TYR A 5 7.84 -7.30 -75.68
CA TYR A 5 6.76 -7.66 -74.77
C TYR A 5 5.36 -7.72 -75.42
N SER A 6 4.61 -8.78 -75.11
CA SER A 6 3.15 -8.85 -75.26
C SER A 6 2.50 -9.04 -73.88
N TYR A 7 1.50 -8.20 -73.61
CA TYR A 7 0.80 -8.00 -72.36
C TYR A 7 -0.02 -9.22 -71.91
N THR A 8 0.27 -9.78 -70.74
CA THR A 8 -0.69 -10.55 -69.95
C THR A 8 -1.39 -9.62 -68.96
N ARG A 9 -2.66 -9.33 -69.25
CA ARG A 9 -3.55 -8.48 -68.44
C ARG A 9 -4.11 -9.32 -67.28
N THR A 10 -3.40 -9.41 -66.17
CA THR A 10 -3.91 -10.01 -64.93
C THR A 10 -4.88 -9.04 -64.25
N LEU A 11 -6.14 -9.47 -64.15
CA LEU A 11 -7.23 -8.80 -63.44
C LEU A 11 -6.89 -8.68 -61.95
N ILE A 12 -6.51 -7.49 -61.50
CA ILE A 12 -6.57 -7.11 -60.08
C ILE A 12 -7.97 -6.56 -59.84
N PRO A 13 -8.80 -7.17 -58.98
CA PRO A 13 -10.08 -6.57 -58.61
C PRO A 13 -9.80 -5.26 -57.88
N LYS A 14 -10.31 -4.15 -58.43
CA LYS A 14 -10.36 -2.86 -57.72
C LYS A 14 -11.23 -3.05 -56.49
N PHE A 15 -10.62 -3.14 -55.32
CA PHE A 15 -11.35 -2.94 -54.07
C PHE A 15 -11.92 -1.52 -54.09
N SER A 16 -13.24 -1.42 -54.23
CA SER A 16 -13.97 -0.17 -54.06
C SER A 16 -13.70 0.34 -52.64
N THR A 17 -13.02 1.47 -52.53
CA THR A 17 -12.90 2.21 -51.27
C THR A 17 -14.31 2.62 -50.84
N ILE A 18 -14.83 1.97 -49.79
CA ILE A 18 -16.10 2.36 -49.19
C ILE A 18 -15.90 3.76 -48.62
N ASN A 19 -16.46 4.76 -49.28
CA ASN A 19 -16.40 6.16 -48.87
C ASN A 19 -17.42 6.37 -47.75
N VAL A 20 -17.12 5.84 -46.56
CA VAL A 20 -17.95 6.10 -45.37
C VAL A 20 -17.84 7.59 -45.08
N SER A 21 -18.94 8.32 -45.19
CA SER A 21 -18.91 9.76 -44.92
C SER A 21 -18.46 9.97 -43.47
N THR A 22 -17.61 10.97 -43.25
CA THR A 22 -17.11 11.31 -41.90
C THR A 22 -18.27 11.54 -40.92
N GLN A 23 -19.42 12.00 -41.42
CA GLN A 23 -20.66 12.14 -40.66
C GLN A 23 -21.22 10.80 -40.16
N PHE A 24 -21.24 9.74 -40.98
CA PHE A 24 -21.66 8.41 -40.53
C PHE A 24 -20.76 7.85 -39.44
N VAL A 25 -19.44 8.05 -39.56
CA VAL A 25 -18.48 7.63 -38.52
C VAL A 25 -18.73 8.41 -37.23
N LEU A 26 -18.90 9.73 -37.30
CA LEU A 26 -19.17 10.56 -36.13
C LEU A 26 -20.49 10.16 -35.44
N LEU A 27 -21.56 9.95 -36.20
CA LEU A 27 -22.85 9.50 -35.66
C LEU A 27 -22.77 8.12 -35.02
N ALA A 28 -22.05 7.17 -35.63
CA ALA A 28 -21.84 5.85 -35.05
C ALA A 28 -21.06 5.93 -33.72
N VAL A 29 -19.99 6.74 -33.66
CA VAL A 29 -19.24 6.97 -32.42
C VAL A 29 -20.11 7.60 -31.34
N LEU A 30 -20.96 8.57 -31.71
CA LEU A 30 -21.87 9.24 -30.78
C LEU A 30 -22.95 8.29 -30.26
N ALA A 31 -23.50 7.44 -31.12
CA ALA A 31 -24.48 6.42 -30.73
C ALA A 31 -23.87 5.35 -29.82
N ILE A 32 -22.66 4.85 -30.14
CA ILE A 32 -21.95 3.86 -29.32
C ILE A 32 -21.60 4.45 -27.95
N SER A 33 -21.05 5.67 -27.91
CA SER A 33 -20.70 6.34 -26.66
C SER A 33 -21.94 6.62 -25.81
N THR A 34 -23.03 7.11 -26.40
CA THR A 34 -24.30 7.34 -25.68
C THR A 34 -24.86 6.04 -25.11
N THR A 35 -24.89 4.97 -25.92
CA THR A 35 -25.34 3.64 -25.49
C THR A 35 -24.48 3.11 -24.34
N TYR A 36 -23.16 3.28 -24.43
CA TYR A 36 -22.23 2.88 -23.38
C TYR A 36 -22.47 3.64 -22.07
N ILE A 37 -22.70 4.95 -22.14
CA ILE A 37 -22.99 5.80 -20.98
C ILE A 37 -24.31 5.40 -20.33
N LEU A 38 -25.38 5.22 -21.14
CA LEU A 38 -26.69 4.80 -20.65
C LEU A 38 -26.63 3.41 -20.03
N TYR A 39 -25.93 2.47 -20.65
CA TYR A 39 -25.71 1.13 -20.09
C TYR A 39 -24.94 1.18 -18.77
N GLY A 40 -23.92 2.04 -18.67
CA GLY A 40 -23.20 2.30 -17.43
C GLY A 40 -24.11 2.83 -16.33
N ALA A 41 -24.93 3.84 -16.62
CA ALA A 41 -25.89 4.41 -15.68
C ALA A 41 -26.93 3.37 -15.21
N TYR A 42 -27.47 2.57 -16.14
CA TYR A 42 -28.39 1.49 -15.84
C TYR A 42 -27.75 0.43 -14.92
N ARG A 43 -26.51 0.01 -15.21
CA ARG A 43 -25.78 -0.94 -14.34
C ARG A 43 -25.62 -0.41 -12.92
N LYS A 44 -25.35 0.89 -12.75
CA LYS A 44 -25.22 1.51 -11.42
C LYS A 44 -26.54 1.47 -10.65
N HIS A 45 -27.65 1.79 -11.31
CA HIS A 45 -28.98 1.75 -10.69
C HIS A 45 -29.44 0.34 -10.30
N LYS A 46 -28.95 -0.70 -10.96
CA LYS A 46 -29.33 -2.10 -10.71
C LYS A 46 -28.50 -2.80 -9.62
N LEU A 47 -27.59 -2.09 -8.94
CA LEU A 47 -26.81 -2.69 -7.85
C LEU A 47 -27.64 -2.74 -6.57
N LEU A 48 -28.39 -3.84 -6.46
CA LEU A 48 -29.27 -4.17 -5.36
C LEU A 48 -28.94 -5.58 -4.86
N ASP A 49 -29.01 -5.79 -3.55
CA ASP A 49 -29.02 -7.15 -3.01
C ASP A 49 -30.41 -7.80 -3.17
N LYS A 50 -30.53 -9.06 -2.75
CA LYS A 50 -31.77 -9.85 -2.81
C LYS A 50 -32.92 -9.24 -1.98
N ASN A 51 -32.59 -8.40 -1.00
CA ASN A 51 -33.55 -7.76 -0.09
C ASN A 51 -33.88 -6.32 -0.54
N GLY A 52 -33.35 -5.87 -1.69
CA GLY A 52 -33.57 -4.51 -2.19
C GLY A 52 -32.69 -3.44 -1.55
N ASN A 53 -31.62 -3.83 -0.84
CA ASN A 53 -30.67 -2.87 -0.30
C ASN A 53 -29.76 -2.33 -1.40
N HIS A 54 -29.57 -1.01 -1.43
CA HIS A 54 -28.69 -0.32 -2.36
C HIS A 54 -27.25 -0.28 -1.88
N ILE A 55 -26.32 -0.05 -2.80
CA ILE A 55 -24.94 0.31 -2.46
C ILE A 55 -24.90 1.60 -1.62
N PRO A 56 -23.87 1.82 -0.78
CA PRO A 56 -23.68 3.08 -0.09
C PRO A 56 -23.81 4.29 -1.01
N ALA A 57 -24.39 5.39 -0.51
CA ALA A 57 -24.49 6.64 -1.25
C ALA A 57 -23.10 7.18 -1.63
N GLY A 58 -23.00 8.03 -2.64
CA GLY A 58 -21.71 8.51 -3.13
C GLY A 58 -21.83 9.66 -4.12
N PRO A 59 -20.72 10.34 -4.46
CA PRO A 59 -20.71 11.42 -5.43
C PRO A 59 -21.07 10.95 -6.83
N ALA A 60 -21.77 11.81 -7.57
CA ALA A 60 -21.94 11.63 -9.00
C ALA A 60 -20.59 11.79 -9.71
N GLY A 61 -20.17 10.75 -10.41
CA GLY A 61 -18.96 10.76 -11.24
C GLY A 61 -19.26 11.14 -12.69
N PHE A 62 -18.25 11.62 -13.40
CA PHE A 62 -18.32 11.82 -14.84
C PHE A 62 -18.50 10.48 -15.58
N PRO A 63 -19.08 10.49 -16.79
CA PRO A 63 -19.09 9.30 -17.64
C PRO A 63 -17.67 8.77 -17.88
N ILE A 64 -17.52 7.44 -17.89
CA ILE A 64 -16.25 6.70 -18.16
C ILE A 64 -15.17 6.85 -17.09
N ILE A 65 -14.86 8.05 -16.62
CA ILE A 65 -13.75 8.33 -15.68
C ILE A 65 -14.21 8.40 -14.21
N GLY A 66 -15.52 8.48 -13.97
CA GLY A 66 -16.10 8.51 -12.65
C GLY A 66 -15.68 9.76 -11.85
N SER A 67 -15.31 9.55 -10.60
CA SER A 67 -14.93 10.60 -9.64
C SER A 67 -13.43 10.92 -9.65
N HIS A 68 -12.66 10.29 -10.54
CA HIS A 68 -11.21 10.48 -10.60
C HIS A 68 -10.78 11.96 -10.70
N PRO A 69 -11.42 12.84 -11.51
CA PRO A 69 -11.03 14.25 -11.59
C PRO A 69 -11.08 15.01 -10.26
N TYR A 70 -12.00 14.63 -9.36
CA TYR A 70 -12.13 15.26 -8.04
C TYR A 70 -11.00 14.90 -7.07
N LEU A 71 -10.22 13.87 -7.40
CA LEU A 71 -9.23 13.25 -6.52
C LEU A 71 -7.79 13.43 -7.05
N VAL A 72 -7.61 14.17 -8.14
CA VAL A 72 -6.28 14.44 -8.73
C VAL A 72 -5.45 15.35 -7.80
N ARG A 73 -6.10 16.25 -7.06
CA ARG A 73 -5.43 17.22 -6.19
C ARG A 73 -5.98 17.13 -4.77
N ASN A 74 -5.10 16.88 -3.82
CA ASN A 74 -5.40 16.73 -2.39
C ASN A 74 -6.62 15.81 -2.13
N PRO A 75 -6.56 14.55 -2.59
CA PRO A 75 -7.66 13.60 -2.50
C PRO A 75 -8.19 13.39 -1.07
N GLU A 76 -7.32 13.52 -0.06
CA GLU A 76 -7.66 13.41 1.36
C GLU A 76 -8.80 14.36 1.76
N PHE A 77 -8.80 15.61 1.28
CA PHE A 77 -9.87 16.57 1.60
C PHE A 77 -11.17 16.27 0.83
N ALA A 78 -11.07 15.75 -0.40
CA ALA A 78 -12.24 15.35 -1.16
C ALA A 78 -12.94 14.15 -0.51
N LEU A 79 -12.17 13.16 -0.08
CA LEU A 79 -12.65 11.99 0.65
C LEU A 79 -13.29 12.39 1.99
N ASP A 80 -12.64 13.27 2.75
CA ASP A 80 -13.19 13.79 4.01
C ASP A 80 -14.52 14.53 3.83
N ARG A 81 -14.62 15.39 2.81
CA ARG A 81 -15.86 16.08 2.47
C ARG A 81 -16.98 15.10 2.09
N TRP A 82 -16.65 14.02 1.39
CA TRP A 82 -17.63 13.00 1.01
C TRP A 82 -18.06 12.16 2.20
N ALA A 83 -17.16 11.82 3.12
CA ALA A 83 -17.52 11.14 4.37
C ALA A 83 -18.54 11.99 5.15
N LYS A 84 -18.31 13.30 5.28
CA LYS A 84 -19.23 14.23 5.94
C LYS A 84 -20.59 14.37 5.24
N ARG A 85 -20.64 14.18 3.91
CA ARG A 85 -21.86 14.35 3.10
C ARG A 85 -22.69 13.07 2.97
N TYR A 86 -22.04 11.93 2.75
CA TYR A 86 -22.68 10.66 2.44
C TYR A 86 -22.67 9.66 3.61
N GLY A 87 -21.97 10.00 4.69
CA GLY A 87 -21.83 9.17 5.87
C GLY A 87 -20.50 8.41 5.92
N PRO A 88 -20.25 7.67 7.01
CA PRO A 88 -18.97 7.00 7.28
C PRO A 88 -18.67 5.83 6.35
N LEU A 89 -19.68 5.30 5.64
CA LEU A 89 -19.55 4.29 4.61
C LEU A 89 -20.21 4.81 3.33
N TYR A 90 -19.42 5.05 2.29
CA TYR A 90 -19.88 5.64 1.03
C TYR A 90 -19.21 4.99 -0.18
N SER A 91 -19.82 5.13 -1.36
CA SER A 91 -19.29 4.58 -2.60
C SER A 91 -18.63 5.64 -3.47
N VAL A 92 -17.61 5.24 -4.23
CA VAL A 92 -16.95 6.08 -5.24
C VAL A 92 -16.75 5.26 -6.50
N TRP A 93 -17.04 5.85 -7.65
CA TRP A 93 -16.73 5.22 -8.94
C TRP A 93 -15.41 5.76 -9.45
N LEU A 94 -14.40 4.89 -9.60
CA LEU A 94 -13.16 5.21 -10.31
C LEU A 94 -13.22 4.50 -11.66
N GLY A 95 -13.29 5.29 -12.73
CA GLY A 95 -13.61 4.74 -14.04
C GLY A 95 -14.94 3.96 -14.01
N ASN A 96 -14.87 2.67 -14.39
CA ASN A 96 -15.99 1.72 -14.32
C ASN A 96 -15.97 0.81 -13.09
N ASN A 97 -15.05 1.04 -12.15
CA ASN A 97 -14.90 0.23 -10.95
C ASN A 97 -15.57 0.94 -9.77
N LEU A 98 -16.47 0.23 -9.09
CA LEU A 98 -17.05 0.64 -7.82
C LEU A 98 -16.02 0.46 -6.72
N PHE A 99 -15.85 1.46 -5.85
CA PHE A 99 -15.09 1.40 -4.61
C PHE A 99 -16.01 1.73 -3.45
N ILE A 100 -15.82 1.06 -2.31
CA ILE A 100 -16.42 1.44 -1.04
C ILE A 100 -15.34 2.08 -0.17
N VAL A 101 -15.60 3.27 0.34
CA VAL A 101 -14.71 3.99 1.24
C VAL A 101 -15.26 3.94 2.65
N VAL A 102 -14.43 3.50 3.58
CA VAL A 102 -14.74 3.40 5.00
C VAL A 102 -14.01 4.53 5.72
N SER A 103 -14.73 5.38 6.43
CA SER A 103 -14.19 6.53 7.17
C SER A 103 -14.50 6.50 8.67
N ASP A 104 -15.12 5.44 9.16
CA ASP A 104 -15.31 5.17 10.59
C ASP A 104 -14.47 3.96 11.03
N PRO A 105 -13.79 4.04 12.19
CA PRO A 105 -12.89 2.98 12.64
C PRO A 105 -13.60 1.71 13.10
N ASN A 106 -14.83 1.79 13.62
CA ASN A 106 -15.61 0.63 14.02
C ASN A 106 -16.13 -0.11 12.78
N ILE A 107 -16.60 0.59 11.75
CA ILE A 107 -16.94 -0.01 10.46
C ILE A 107 -15.69 -0.68 9.84
N ALA A 108 -14.53 -0.01 9.90
CA ALA A 108 -13.29 -0.59 9.40
C ALA A 108 -12.94 -1.89 10.14
N LYS A 109 -13.10 -1.94 11.46
CA LYS A 109 -12.94 -3.17 12.24
C LYS A 109 -13.95 -4.25 11.86
N ASP A 110 -15.23 -3.90 11.75
CA ASP A 110 -16.28 -4.85 11.42
C ASP A 110 -16.06 -5.51 10.06
N LEU A 111 -15.71 -4.73 9.05
CA LEU A 111 -15.46 -5.26 7.71
C LEU A 111 -14.11 -6.00 7.65
N MET A 112 -13.05 -5.37 8.14
CA MET A 112 -11.68 -5.81 7.82
C MET A 112 -11.10 -6.80 8.83
N VAL A 113 -11.59 -6.79 10.08
CA VAL A 113 -11.14 -7.68 11.16
C VAL A 113 -12.21 -8.74 11.44
N THR A 114 -13.41 -8.32 11.85
CA THR A 114 -14.51 -9.24 12.20
C THR A 114 -14.93 -10.08 11.01
N ASN A 115 -15.07 -9.45 9.83
CA ASN A 115 -15.39 -10.12 8.57
C ASN A 115 -14.18 -10.28 7.64
N GLY A 116 -12.96 -10.33 8.19
CA GLY A 116 -11.72 -10.36 7.40
C GLY A 116 -11.68 -11.48 6.35
N ALA A 117 -12.27 -12.65 6.60
CA ALA A 117 -12.36 -13.72 5.60
C ALA A 117 -13.00 -13.28 4.27
N ILE A 118 -13.94 -12.33 4.30
CA ILE A 118 -14.61 -11.76 3.14
C ILE A 118 -13.74 -10.68 2.48
N PHE A 119 -13.04 -9.86 3.27
CA PHE A 119 -12.36 -8.65 2.83
C PHE A 119 -10.81 -8.75 2.76
N SER A 120 -10.21 -9.93 2.88
CA SER A 120 -8.74 -10.05 2.85
C SER A 120 -8.12 -10.24 1.46
N SER A 121 -8.92 -10.33 0.39
CA SER A 121 -8.36 -10.42 -0.97
C SER A 121 -7.81 -9.07 -1.43
N TRP A 122 -6.79 -9.07 -2.28
CA TRP A 122 -6.24 -7.84 -2.87
C TRP A 122 -6.90 -7.54 -4.22
N LYS A 123 -7.11 -6.24 -4.51
CA LYS A 123 -7.52 -5.85 -5.86
C LYS A 123 -6.38 -6.09 -6.84
N ASP A 124 -6.67 -6.84 -7.91
CA ASP A 124 -5.78 -6.92 -9.05
C ASP A 124 -5.70 -5.56 -9.74
N MET A 125 -4.54 -4.92 -9.62
CA MET A 125 -4.21 -3.62 -10.18
C MET A 125 -3.34 -3.86 -11.40
N PHE A 126 -3.84 -3.53 -12.59
CA PHE A 126 -3.24 -3.92 -13.86
C PHE A 126 -1.76 -3.54 -13.98
N VAL A 127 -1.40 -2.28 -13.68
CA VAL A 127 0.00 -1.81 -13.75
C VAL A 127 0.86 -2.49 -12.67
N LYS A 128 0.38 -2.51 -11.43
CA LYS A 128 1.12 -3.09 -10.29
C LYS A 128 1.36 -4.60 -10.47
N THR A 129 0.30 -5.36 -10.71
CA THR A 129 0.35 -6.82 -10.78
C THR A 129 1.03 -7.28 -12.07
N LYS A 130 0.63 -6.77 -13.24
CA LYS A 130 1.12 -7.33 -14.51
C LYS A 130 2.46 -6.76 -14.93
N HIS A 131 2.67 -5.46 -14.78
CA HIS A 131 3.85 -4.80 -15.33
C HIS A 131 4.98 -4.62 -14.31
N ILE A 132 4.67 -4.27 -13.06
CA ILE A 132 5.71 -4.01 -12.04
C ILE A 132 6.18 -5.31 -11.37
N PHE A 133 5.26 -6.15 -10.90
CA PHE A 133 5.61 -7.36 -10.15
C PHE A 133 5.43 -8.67 -10.94
N ALA A 134 4.97 -8.61 -12.19
CA ALA A 134 4.82 -9.79 -13.06
C ALA A 134 4.08 -10.97 -12.37
N GLY A 135 2.98 -10.67 -11.68
CA GLY A 135 2.12 -11.63 -10.97
C GLY A 135 2.66 -12.14 -9.63
N ARG A 136 3.82 -11.64 -9.17
CA ARG A 136 4.51 -12.08 -7.95
C ARG A 136 4.33 -11.08 -6.81
N GLY A 137 4.85 -11.42 -5.63
CA GLY A 137 4.84 -10.57 -4.44
C GLY A 137 3.60 -10.67 -3.56
N VAL A 138 3.73 -10.29 -2.29
CA VAL A 138 2.69 -10.49 -1.26
C VAL A 138 1.52 -9.51 -1.32
N THR A 139 1.68 -8.39 -2.04
CA THR A 139 0.71 -7.27 -2.11
C THR A 139 -0.06 -7.19 -3.45
N THR A 140 0.04 -8.24 -4.27
CA THR A 140 -0.41 -8.24 -5.68
C THR A 140 -0.97 -9.56 -6.14
N THR A 141 -0.39 -10.67 -5.70
CA THR A 141 -0.86 -11.99 -6.13
C THR A 141 -2.26 -12.24 -5.51
N PRO A 142 -3.25 -12.65 -6.33
CA PRO A 142 -4.52 -13.14 -5.82
C PRO A 142 -4.30 -14.29 -4.84
N TYR A 143 -5.35 -14.65 -4.08
CA TYR A 143 -5.22 -15.74 -3.13
C TYR A 143 -5.03 -17.10 -3.82
N ASP A 144 -3.78 -17.54 -3.94
CA ASP A 144 -3.38 -18.82 -4.51
C ASP A 144 -2.19 -19.44 -3.74
N ASN A 145 -1.67 -20.57 -4.22
CA ASN A 145 -0.52 -21.22 -3.58
C ASN A 145 0.75 -20.37 -3.64
N THR A 146 0.92 -19.55 -4.67
CA THR A 146 2.05 -18.63 -4.83
C THR A 146 2.00 -17.55 -3.75
N TRP A 147 0.83 -16.94 -3.54
CA TRP A 147 0.62 -15.97 -2.47
C TRP A 147 0.86 -16.59 -1.09
N LYS A 148 0.33 -17.79 -0.81
CA LYS A 148 0.54 -18.47 0.49
C LYS A 148 2.03 -18.69 0.77
N LYS A 149 2.77 -19.14 -0.24
CA LYS A 149 4.21 -19.35 -0.18
C LYS A 149 4.96 -18.05 0.11
N HIS A 150 4.75 -17.03 -0.73
CA HIS A 150 5.37 -15.71 -0.58
C HIS A 150 5.03 -15.07 0.77
N ARG A 151 3.77 -15.18 1.21
CA ARG A 151 3.30 -14.64 2.48
C ARG A 151 3.99 -15.31 3.66
N ARG A 152 4.08 -16.65 3.68
CA ARG A 152 4.75 -17.37 4.77
C ARG A 152 6.22 -16.97 4.91
N ILE A 153 6.94 -16.86 3.79
CA ILE A 153 8.35 -16.41 3.79
C ILE A 153 8.43 -14.96 4.29
N ALA A 154 7.58 -14.07 3.78
CA ALA A 154 7.58 -12.68 4.24
C ALA A 154 7.29 -12.57 5.75
N THR A 155 6.28 -13.29 6.25
CA THR A 155 5.90 -13.32 7.68
C THR A 155 7.04 -13.82 8.58
N SER A 156 7.91 -14.72 8.11
CA SER A 156 9.06 -15.16 8.91
C SER A 156 10.10 -14.06 9.14
N TRP A 157 10.11 -13.01 8.31
CA TRP A 157 11.03 -11.87 8.39
C TRP A 157 10.41 -10.61 9.02
N ILE A 158 9.12 -10.59 9.32
CA ILE A 158 8.42 -9.41 9.89
C ILE A 158 7.64 -9.73 11.17
N ASN A 159 7.79 -10.94 11.72
CA ASN A 159 7.21 -11.28 13.01
C ASN A 159 8.01 -10.64 14.16
N LYS A 160 7.44 -10.64 15.36
CA LYS A 160 8.05 -10.00 16.53
C LYS A 160 9.47 -10.51 16.81
N ALA A 161 9.67 -11.82 16.80
CA ALA A 161 10.97 -12.42 17.07
C ALA A 161 12.05 -12.02 16.03
N ALA A 162 11.67 -11.89 14.75
CA ALA A 162 12.58 -11.40 13.72
C ALA A 162 12.94 -9.93 13.93
N ILE A 163 11.95 -9.10 14.29
CA ILE A 163 12.14 -7.66 14.55
C ILE A 163 13.08 -7.43 15.74
N ASP A 164 12.95 -8.22 16.81
CA ASP A 164 13.84 -8.14 17.98
C ASP A 164 15.31 -8.35 17.56
N GLY A 165 15.56 -9.16 16.53
CA GLY A 165 16.89 -9.37 15.94
C GLY A 165 17.43 -8.18 15.13
N TYR A 166 16.60 -7.21 14.75
CA TYR A 166 17.00 -6.05 13.94
C TYR A 166 17.39 -4.82 14.77
N ALA A 167 17.21 -4.86 16.10
CA ALA A 167 17.46 -3.71 16.97
C ALA A 167 18.84 -3.07 16.75
N LYS A 168 19.90 -3.90 16.69
CA LYS A 168 21.28 -3.43 16.44
C LYS A 168 21.44 -2.70 15.11
N VAL A 169 20.75 -3.17 14.06
CA VAL A 169 20.79 -2.53 12.74
C VAL A 169 20.08 -1.17 12.79
N ILE A 170 18.91 -1.13 13.43
CA ILE A 170 18.13 0.09 13.59
C ILE A 170 18.90 1.12 14.42
N ASP A 171 19.49 0.73 15.55
CA ASP A 171 20.29 1.60 16.41
C ASP A 171 21.53 2.14 15.69
N HIS A 172 22.20 1.29 14.90
CA HIS A 172 23.34 1.69 14.09
C HIS A 172 22.94 2.76 13.05
N GLU A 173 21.88 2.53 12.28
CA GLU A 173 21.45 3.48 11.24
C GLU A 173 20.82 4.74 11.82
N ALA A 174 20.19 4.68 12.99
CA ALA A 174 19.72 5.85 13.75
C ALA A 174 20.90 6.70 14.24
N THR A 175 21.95 6.07 14.79
CA THR A 175 23.18 6.75 15.20
C THR A 175 23.88 7.39 13.99
N ALA A 176 23.96 6.67 12.87
CA ALA A 176 24.54 7.18 11.63
C ALA A 176 23.73 8.36 11.08
N LEU A 177 22.40 8.35 11.19
CA LEU A 177 21.54 9.48 10.83
C LEU A 177 21.89 10.72 11.66
N VAL A 178 21.91 10.60 12.99
CA VAL A 178 22.23 11.71 13.91
C VAL A 178 23.63 12.25 13.64
N HIS A 179 24.62 11.36 13.51
CA HIS A 179 25.99 11.74 13.21
C HIS A 179 26.10 12.49 11.87
N ASN A 180 25.44 12.01 10.82
CA ASN A 180 25.44 12.68 9.52
C ASN A 180 24.79 14.06 9.60
N LEU A 181 23.66 14.21 10.30
CA LEU A 181 23.03 15.51 10.48
C LEU A 181 23.95 16.49 11.25
N TYR A 182 24.67 16.01 12.26
CA TYR A 182 25.64 16.83 13.00
C TYR A 182 26.82 17.31 12.14
N VAL A 183 27.43 16.39 11.38
CA VAL A 183 28.57 16.69 10.49
C VAL A 183 28.15 17.63 9.37
N TYR A 184 27.05 17.32 8.67
CA TYR A 184 26.54 18.18 7.59
C TYR A 184 26.00 19.50 8.10
N GLY A 185 25.49 19.56 9.33
CA GLY A 185 25.13 20.81 9.98
C GLY A 185 26.32 21.66 10.39
N LYS A 186 27.56 21.19 10.20
CA LYS A 186 28.81 21.79 10.70
C LYS A 186 28.66 22.22 12.16
N ALA A 187 28.13 21.34 13.01
CA ALA A 187 27.89 21.62 14.42
C ALA A 187 27.10 22.93 14.68
N LYS A 188 26.00 23.15 13.93
CA LYS A 188 25.10 24.33 13.92
C LYS A 188 25.51 25.49 12.98
N GLY A 189 26.52 25.30 12.14
CA GLY A 189 26.98 26.32 11.19
C GLY A 189 26.14 26.47 9.91
N GLN A 190 25.29 25.50 9.54
CA GLN A 190 24.48 25.60 8.33
C GLN A 190 23.15 24.81 8.38
N PRO A 191 22.09 25.28 7.70
CA PRO A 191 20.86 24.52 7.52
C PRO A 191 21.10 23.20 6.78
N VAL A 192 20.37 22.16 7.16
CA VAL A 192 20.45 20.82 6.54
C VAL A 192 19.06 20.40 6.07
N ASP A 193 18.96 19.86 4.86
CA ASP A 193 17.74 19.22 4.36
C ASP A 193 17.67 17.78 4.85
N PRO A 194 16.75 17.42 5.78
CA PRO A 194 16.72 16.11 6.40
C PRO A 194 16.28 14.98 5.45
N ARG A 195 15.69 15.29 4.28
CA ARG A 195 15.03 14.29 3.42
C ARG A 195 15.97 13.20 2.93
N LYS A 196 17.16 13.57 2.46
CA LYS A 196 18.17 12.60 1.98
C LYS A 196 18.74 11.76 3.13
N HIS A 197 18.90 12.35 4.31
CA HIS A 197 19.43 11.66 5.48
C HIS A 197 18.44 10.61 6.00
N ALA A 198 17.17 11.00 6.18
CA ALA A 198 16.09 10.09 6.55
C ALA A 198 15.90 8.98 5.50
N GLY A 199 15.94 9.35 4.21
CA GLY A 199 15.87 8.40 3.10
C GLY A 199 17.00 7.36 3.13
N ARG A 200 18.25 7.78 3.39
CA ARG A 200 19.38 6.86 3.56
C ARG A 200 19.22 5.95 4.77
N CYS A 201 18.84 6.50 5.93
CA CYS A 201 18.65 5.71 7.16
C CYS A 201 17.65 4.57 6.92
N SER A 202 16.50 4.88 6.32
CA SER A 202 15.49 3.88 6.01
C SER A 202 15.96 2.89 4.94
N LEU A 203 16.66 3.37 3.90
CA LEU A 203 17.21 2.51 2.87
C LEU A 203 18.23 1.52 3.43
N ASN A 204 19.19 1.99 4.21
CA ASN A 204 20.24 1.16 4.79
C ASN A 204 19.67 0.13 5.76
N THR A 205 18.68 0.51 6.57
CA THR A 205 17.99 -0.45 7.45
C THR A 205 17.42 -1.61 6.62
N MET A 206 16.74 -1.30 5.51
CA MET A 206 16.18 -2.33 4.63
C MET A 206 17.25 -3.10 3.83
N LEU A 207 18.35 -2.45 3.43
CA LEU A 207 19.47 -3.11 2.77
C LEU A 207 20.17 -4.09 3.70
N ALA A 208 20.33 -3.74 4.99
CA ALA A 208 20.92 -4.61 5.99
C ALA A 208 20.02 -5.84 6.24
N ILE A 209 18.71 -5.63 6.43
CA ILE A 209 17.76 -6.74 6.64
C ILE A 209 17.66 -7.64 5.38
N THR A 210 17.67 -7.05 4.19
CA THR A 210 17.40 -7.78 2.95
C THR A 210 18.63 -8.44 2.34
N TYR A 211 19.79 -7.78 2.43
CA TYR A 211 21.03 -8.17 1.72
C TYR A 211 22.27 -8.17 2.61
N SER A 212 22.17 -7.78 3.88
CA SER A 212 23.30 -7.59 4.78
C SER A 212 24.35 -6.60 4.23
N ILE A 213 23.90 -5.49 3.64
CA ILE A 213 24.77 -4.39 3.15
C ILE A 213 24.26 -3.03 3.61
N SER A 214 25.11 -2.00 3.56
CA SER A 214 24.75 -0.60 3.80
C SER A 214 25.49 0.32 2.83
N THR A 215 24.98 1.54 2.62
CA THR A 215 25.73 2.60 1.92
C THR A 215 26.49 3.47 2.91
N ASP A 216 27.62 4.02 2.48
CA ASP A 216 28.51 4.87 3.26
C ASP A 216 28.04 6.33 3.32
N SER A 217 27.46 6.86 2.24
CA SER A 217 27.12 8.28 2.08
C SER A 217 25.69 8.52 1.62
N ILE A 218 25.15 9.71 1.91
CA ILE A 218 23.87 10.20 1.37
C ILE A 218 23.93 10.45 -0.14
N ASP A 219 25.12 10.65 -0.69
CA ASP A 219 25.35 10.85 -2.12
C ASP A 219 25.66 9.54 -2.85
N HIS A 220 25.67 8.42 -2.13
CA HIS A 220 25.84 7.11 -2.75
C HIS A 220 24.72 6.89 -3.81
N PRO A 221 25.04 6.49 -5.05
CA PRO A 221 24.06 6.42 -6.16
C PRO A 221 22.84 5.54 -5.88
N LEU A 222 23.01 4.52 -5.03
CA LEU A 222 21.92 3.65 -4.59
C LEU A 222 20.89 4.38 -3.73
N VAL A 223 21.27 5.41 -2.96
CA VAL A 223 20.33 6.21 -2.16
C VAL A 223 19.35 6.92 -3.09
N ALA A 224 19.88 7.66 -4.06
CA ALA A 224 19.06 8.35 -5.07
C ALA A 224 18.20 7.36 -5.86
N SER A 225 18.74 6.20 -6.23
CA SER A 225 18.01 5.21 -7.03
C SER A 225 16.94 4.46 -6.26
N GLY A 226 17.19 4.05 -5.01
CA GLY A 226 16.22 3.38 -4.15
C GLY A 226 15.02 4.26 -3.84
N LEU A 227 15.27 5.53 -3.48
CA LEU A 227 14.20 6.51 -3.23
C LEU A 227 13.42 6.84 -4.52
N ARG A 228 14.11 6.95 -5.67
CA ARG A 228 13.44 7.15 -6.97
C ARG A 228 12.52 5.98 -7.31
N MET A 229 12.98 4.74 -7.19
CA MET A 229 12.17 3.54 -7.47
C MET A 229 10.96 3.45 -6.53
N SER A 230 11.14 3.77 -5.25
CA SER A 230 10.05 3.73 -4.26
C SER A 230 8.98 4.79 -4.54
N ARG A 231 9.38 6.03 -4.85
CA ARG A 231 8.43 7.08 -5.27
C ARG A 231 7.74 6.77 -6.60
N GLU A 232 8.48 6.23 -7.56
CA GLU A 232 7.92 5.84 -8.85
C GLU A 232 6.91 4.70 -8.71
N PHE A 233 7.15 3.77 -7.79
CA PHE A 233 6.18 2.74 -7.42
C PHE A 233 4.88 3.36 -6.91
N MET A 234 4.94 4.31 -5.99
CA MET A 234 3.75 5.01 -5.49
C MET A 234 3.01 5.75 -6.61
N ASN A 235 3.75 6.43 -7.50
CA ASN A 235 3.17 7.13 -8.64
C ASN A 235 2.51 6.19 -9.66
N CYS A 236 3.01 4.97 -9.83
CA CYS A 236 2.44 4.00 -10.77
C CYS A 236 1.27 3.19 -10.20
N THR A 237 1.10 3.15 -8.88
CA THR A 237 0.17 2.21 -8.22
C THR A 237 -0.93 2.88 -7.41
N GLY A 238 -0.83 4.19 -7.20
CA GLY A 238 -1.85 4.97 -6.50
C GLY A 238 -3.19 5.01 -7.27
N PRO A 239 -4.34 4.81 -6.60
CA PRO A 239 -5.64 4.86 -7.25
C PRO A 239 -5.98 6.24 -7.86
N MET A 240 -5.24 7.28 -7.48
CA MET A 240 -5.42 8.63 -8.00
C MET A 240 -4.37 9.08 -9.01
N SER A 241 -3.28 8.34 -9.13
CA SER A 241 -2.23 8.59 -10.11
C SER A 241 -2.36 7.70 -11.35
N ASN A 242 -3.12 6.58 -11.26
CA ASN A 242 -3.23 5.59 -12.32
C ASN A 242 -4.67 5.31 -12.79
N LEU A 243 -5.15 6.08 -13.77
CA LEU A 243 -6.45 5.86 -14.40
C LEU A 243 -6.54 4.56 -15.23
N VAL A 244 -5.41 4.00 -15.66
CA VAL A 244 -5.33 2.80 -16.52
C VAL A 244 -5.88 1.57 -15.80
N ASP A 245 -5.71 1.50 -14.47
CA ASP A 245 -6.26 0.41 -13.66
C ASP A 245 -7.80 0.45 -13.60
N PHE A 246 -8.42 1.60 -13.88
CA PHE A 246 -9.85 1.83 -13.67
C PHE A 246 -10.67 1.94 -14.96
N VAL A 247 -10.01 2.19 -16.09
CA VAL A 247 -10.63 2.31 -17.41
C VAL A 247 -10.05 1.22 -18.33
N PRO A 248 -10.74 0.07 -18.49
CA PRO A 248 -10.20 -1.08 -19.24
C PRO A 248 -9.77 -0.77 -20.67
N LEU A 249 -10.39 0.20 -21.33
CA LEU A 249 -10.00 0.63 -22.68
C LEU A 249 -8.55 1.13 -22.72
N LEU A 250 -8.10 1.85 -21.67
CA LEU A 250 -6.74 2.37 -21.59
C LEU A 250 -5.68 1.27 -21.44
N GLN A 251 -6.06 0.07 -20.98
CA GLN A 251 -5.15 -1.07 -20.84
C GLN A 251 -4.77 -1.69 -22.19
N HIS A 252 -5.58 -1.47 -23.22
CA HIS A 252 -5.35 -2.00 -24.57
C HIS A 252 -4.62 -0.99 -25.47
N LEU A 253 -4.52 0.27 -25.04
CA LEU A 253 -3.87 1.34 -25.78
C LEU A 253 -2.45 1.58 -25.24
N PRO A 254 -1.48 1.94 -26.10
CA PRO A 254 -0.17 2.42 -25.65
C PRO A 254 -0.37 3.63 -24.74
N ASN A 255 0.12 3.55 -23.51
CA ASN A 255 -0.01 4.62 -22.53
C ASN A 255 1.29 4.74 -21.70
N SER A 256 1.57 5.97 -21.26
CA SER A 256 2.79 6.27 -20.50
C SER A 256 2.89 5.50 -19.18
N MET A 257 1.75 5.22 -18.53
CA MET A 257 1.74 4.56 -17.22
C MET A 257 2.22 3.10 -17.31
N THR A 258 1.76 2.35 -18.31
CA THR A 258 2.24 0.99 -18.58
C THR A 258 3.74 1.00 -18.88
N THR A 259 4.23 1.95 -19.71
CA THR A 259 5.66 2.08 -19.99
C THR A 259 6.47 2.38 -18.73
N ARG A 260 5.99 3.29 -17.87
CA ARG A 260 6.62 3.61 -16.58
C ARG A 260 6.68 2.38 -15.68
N GLY A 261 5.58 1.63 -15.55
CA GLY A 261 5.53 0.39 -14.77
C GLY A 261 6.52 -0.67 -15.29
N MET A 262 6.63 -0.85 -16.60
CA MET A 262 7.61 -1.77 -17.21
C MET A 262 9.05 -1.33 -17.00
N ASN A 263 9.33 -0.03 -17.06
CA ASN A 263 10.67 0.51 -16.78
C ASN A 263 11.02 0.34 -15.29
N LEU A 264 10.06 0.60 -14.40
CA LEU A 264 10.24 0.35 -12.97
C LEU A 264 10.52 -1.13 -12.68
N HIS A 265 9.82 -2.07 -13.32
CA HIS A 265 10.13 -3.50 -13.20
C HIS A 265 11.59 -3.81 -13.57
N LYS A 266 12.06 -3.28 -14.71
CA LYS A 266 13.45 -3.47 -15.14
C LYS A 266 14.43 -2.91 -14.12
N ASP A 267 14.16 -1.72 -13.58
CA ASP A 267 15.00 -1.08 -12.57
C ASP A 267 15.05 -1.88 -11.26
N LEU A 268 13.91 -2.40 -10.80
CA LEU A 268 13.80 -3.24 -9.61
C LEU A 268 14.57 -4.55 -9.79
N VAL A 269 14.33 -5.29 -10.88
CA VAL A 269 15.01 -6.55 -11.15
C VAL A 269 16.51 -6.33 -11.35
N LYS A 270 16.91 -5.27 -12.05
CA LYS A 270 18.33 -4.93 -12.25
C LYS A 270 19.01 -4.60 -10.93
N THR A 271 18.41 -3.77 -10.10
CA THR A 271 19.03 -3.27 -8.86
C THR A 271 18.97 -4.32 -7.76
N TYR A 272 17.76 -4.71 -7.36
CA TYR A 272 17.52 -5.62 -6.23
C TYR A 272 17.75 -7.08 -6.60
N GLY A 273 17.42 -7.48 -7.83
CA GLY A 273 17.83 -8.79 -8.35
C GLY A 273 19.34 -8.88 -8.56
N GLY A 274 20.01 -7.78 -8.95
CA GLY A 274 21.47 -7.71 -9.03
C GLY A 274 22.14 -7.97 -7.67
N MET A 275 21.65 -7.33 -6.61
CA MET A 275 22.14 -7.57 -5.24
C MET A 275 21.90 -9.01 -4.77
N LEU A 276 20.74 -9.60 -5.10
CA LEU A 276 20.47 -11.00 -4.82
C LEU A 276 21.48 -11.93 -5.50
N ARG A 277 21.86 -11.63 -6.76
CA ARG A 277 22.91 -12.40 -7.46
C ARG A 277 24.25 -12.28 -6.77
N GLU A 278 24.60 -11.11 -6.25
CA GLU A 278 25.86 -10.92 -5.52
C GLU A 278 25.84 -11.73 -4.21
N VAL A 279 24.75 -11.71 -3.46
CA VAL A 279 24.59 -12.56 -2.26
C VAL A 279 24.79 -14.04 -2.61
N GLU A 280 24.14 -14.53 -3.67
CA GLU A 280 24.30 -15.90 -4.14
C GLU A 280 25.76 -16.20 -4.59
N ALA A 281 26.43 -15.24 -5.24
CA ALA A 281 27.80 -15.40 -5.68
C ALA A 281 28.77 -15.49 -4.49
N ARG A 282 28.60 -14.65 -3.46
CA ARG A 282 29.37 -14.70 -2.21
C ARG A 282 29.22 -16.05 -1.51
N MET A 283 27.99 -16.55 -1.39
CA MET A 283 27.73 -17.88 -0.83
C MET A 283 28.44 -18.99 -1.61
N LYS A 284 28.44 -18.93 -2.96
CA LYS A 284 29.14 -19.92 -3.80
C LYS A 284 30.66 -19.86 -3.69
N ARG A 285 31.23 -18.69 -3.37
CA ARG A 285 32.66 -18.51 -3.10
C ARG A 285 33.07 -19.04 -1.72
N GLY A 286 32.11 -19.49 -0.90
CA GLY A 286 32.37 -19.92 0.48
C GLY A 286 32.62 -18.76 1.44
N GLU A 287 32.21 -17.54 1.08
CA GLU A 287 32.26 -16.40 2.00
C GLU A 287 31.21 -16.57 3.11
N ASP A 288 31.54 -16.11 4.31
CA ASP A 288 30.56 -15.99 5.38
C ASP A 288 29.63 -14.81 5.10
N VAL A 289 28.40 -15.14 4.69
CA VAL A 289 27.33 -14.16 4.43
C VAL A 289 26.40 -14.13 5.66
N PRO A 290 26.26 -12.99 6.35
CA PRO A 290 25.34 -12.88 7.47
C PRO A 290 23.89 -13.16 7.08
N ASP A 291 23.08 -13.54 8.06
CA ASP A 291 21.67 -13.86 7.84
C ASP A 291 20.89 -12.63 7.34
N CYS A 292 20.33 -12.77 6.15
CA CYS A 292 19.51 -11.76 5.48
C CYS A 292 18.47 -12.44 4.58
N LEU A 293 17.42 -11.71 4.19
CA LEU A 293 16.32 -12.28 3.40
C LEU A 293 16.83 -12.93 2.11
N ALA A 294 17.75 -12.28 1.40
CA ALA A 294 18.34 -12.79 0.17
C ALA A 294 19.04 -14.14 0.36
N LYS A 295 19.83 -14.29 1.43
CA LYS A 295 20.49 -15.57 1.78
C LYS A 295 19.45 -16.66 2.04
N THR A 296 18.45 -16.40 2.87
CA THR A 296 17.38 -17.37 3.15
C THR A 296 16.62 -17.77 1.89
N LEU A 297 16.32 -16.82 1.00
CA LEU A 297 15.66 -17.12 -0.27
C LEU A 297 16.49 -18.05 -1.17
N VAL A 298 17.83 -17.87 -1.19
CA VAL A 298 18.76 -18.76 -1.91
C VAL A 298 18.74 -20.16 -1.29
N GLU A 299 18.78 -20.28 0.04
CA GLU A 299 18.80 -21.57 0.75
C GLU A 299 17.51 -22.38 0.57
N ILE A 300 16.35 -21.71 0.61
CA ILE A 300 15.05 -22.39 0.49
C ILE A 300 14.58 -22.56 -0.97
N ARG A 301 15.35 -22.06 -1.95
CA ARG A 301 14.99 -22.02 -3.37
C ARG A 301 14.44 -23.34 -3.90
N GLY A 302 15.16 -24.44 -3.65
CA GLY A 302 14.76 -25.78 -4.09
C GLY A 302 13.52 -26.30 -3.38
N LYS A 303 13.46 -26.14 -2.05
CA LYS A 303 12.34 -26.58 -1.20
C LYS A 303 11.03 -25.89 -1.56
N GLU A 304 11.10 -24.60 -1.90
CA GLU A 304 9.95 -23.74 -2.16
C GLU A 304 9.67 -23.56 -3.66
N SER A 305 10.45 -24.20 -4.53
CA SER A 305 10.37 -24.04 -5.99
C SER A 305 10.32 -22.57 -6.40
N LEU A 306 11.28 -21.77 -5.91
CA LEU A 306 11.39 -20.34 -6.22
C LEU A 306 12.24 -20.16 -7.48
N ASP A 307 11.71 -19.47 -8.48
CA ASP A 307 12.54 -18.99 -9.59
C ASP A 307 13.32 -17.71 -9.19
N PHE A 308 14.26 -17.28 -10.04
CA PHE A 308 15.04 -16.07 -9.78
C PHE A 308 14.14 -14.82 -9.62
N LEU A 309 13.09 -14.74 -10.42
CA LEU A 309 12.20 -13.58 -10.43
C LEU A 309 11.33 -13.54 -9.17
N ASP A 310 10.89 -14.69 -8.64
CA ASP A 310 10.19 -14.80 -7.35
C ASP A 310 11.02 -14.16 -6.24
N MET A 311 12.28 -14.56 -6.10
CA MET A 311 13.17 -14.04 -5.07
C MET A 311 13.48 -12.55 -5.30
N ALA A 312 13.76 -12.14 -6.54
CA ALA A 312 14.07 -10.74 -6.86
C ALA A 312 12.88 -9.81 -6.57
N ILE A 313 11.65 -10.24 -6.91
CA ILE A 313 10.43 -9.47 -6.62
C ILE A 313 10.13 -9.47 -5.13
N LEU A 314 10.32 -10.59 -4.41
CA LEU A 314 10.16 -10.62 -2.96
C LEU A 314 11.08 -9.62 -2.25
N CYS A 315 12.38 -9.60 -2.60
CA CYS A 315 13.30 -8.60 -2.05
C CYS A 315 12.87 -7.17 -2.45
N SER A 316 12.45 -6.97 -3.71
CA SER A 316 11.97 -5.65 -4.17
C SER A 316 10.75 -5.15 -3.39
N VAL A 317 9.81 -6.04 -3.05
CA VAL A 317 8.64 -5.70 -2.23
C VAL A 317 9.04 -5.25 -0.83
N PHE A 318 10.00 -5.93 -0.20
CA PHE A 318 10.54 -5.52 1.10
C PHE A 318 11.18 -4.13 1.03
N MET A 319 12.04 -3.92 0.03
CA MET A 319 12.71 -2.64 -0.18
C MET A 319 11.72 -1.50 -0.42
N ILE A 320 10.73 -1.66 -1.31
CA ILE A 320 9.75 -0.60 -1.60
C ILE A 320 8.89 -0.30 -0.37
N ALA A 321 8.39 -1.34 0.31
CA ALA A 321 7.46 -1.18 1.42
C ALA A 321 8.10 -0.52 2.64
N GLY A 322 9.35 -0.90 2.96
CA GLY A 322 10.05 -0.44 4.15
C GLY A 322 10.76 0.91 4.02
N VAL A 323 11.12 1.32 2.80
CA VAL A 323 11.97 2.51 2.59
C VAL A 323 11.19 3.82 2.62
N GLU A 324 10.22 4.02 1.73
CA GLU A 324 9.57 5.34 1.61
C GLU A 324 8.67 5.66 2.82
N SER A 325 7.99 4.64 3.37
CA SER A 325 7.05 4.80 4.49
C SER A 325 7.76 5.27 5.77
N THR A 326 8.83 4.58 6.17
CA THR A 326 9.62 4.94 7.35
C THR A 326 10.38 6.26 7.14
N ALA A 327 10.96 6.46 5.94
CA ALA A 327 11.61 7.73 5.61
C ALA A 327 10.65 8.93 5.71
N SER A 328 9.40 8.76 5.28
CA SER A 328 8.37 9.83 5.35
C SER A 328 8.05 10.21 6.80
N ILE A 329 7.88 9.22 7.69
CA ILE A 329 7.64 9.48 9.12
C ILE A 329 8.82 10.20 9.77
N MET A 330 10.05 9.77 9.50
CA MET A 330 11.26 10.45 9.99
C MET A 330 11.35 11.89 9.47
N GLN A 331 11.00 12.14 8.21
CA GLN A 331 10.99 13.48 7.63
C GLN A 331 9.96 14.40 8.31
N TRP A 332 8.75 13.91 8.55
CA TRP A 332 7.73 14.67 9.27
C TRP A 332 8.12 14.92 10.72
N PHE A 333 8.69 13.95 11.41
CA PHE A 333 9.27 14.15 12.74
C PHE A 333 10.32 15.28 12.73
N LEU A 334 11.28 15.24 11.80
CA LEU A 334 12.34 16.24 11.68
C LEU A 334 11.81 17.64 11.28
N ALA A 335 10.63 17.74 10.68
CA ALA A 335 9.96 19.01 10.39
C ALA A 335 9.15 19.54 11.59
N LEU A 336 8.50 18.65 12.33
CA LEU A 336 7.57 19.02 13.40
C LEU A 336 8.27 19.39 14.69
N ILE A 337 9.29 18.63 15.10
CA ILE A 337 9.91 18.80 16.41
C ILE A 337 10.59 20.18 16.57
N PRO A 338 11.37 20.68 15.60
CA PRO A 338 11.91 22.04 15.68
C PRO A 338 10.83 23.13 15.68
N SER A 339 9.66 22.85 15.10
CA SER A 339 8.52 23.76 15.04
C SER A 339 7.69 23.75 16.34
N HIS A 340 7.94 22.81 17.26
CA HIS A 340 7.25 22.69 18.55
C HIS A 340 8.26 22.60 19.72
N PRO A 341 8.95 23.71 20.07
CA PRO A 341 10.01 23.70 21.08
C PRO A 341 9.58 23.16 22.45
N HIS A 342 8.32 23.38 22.83
CA HIS A 342 7.76 22.87 24.10
C HIS A 342 7.65 21.34 24.11
N VAL A 343 7.31 20.72 22.97
CA VAL A 343 7.32 19.25 22.82
C VAL A 343 8.76 18.74 22.87
N GLN A 344 9.67 19.41 22.16
CA GLN A 344 11.09 19.03 22.15
C GLN A 344 11.71 19.09 23.55
N GLN A 345 11.40 20.13 24.32
CA GLN A 345 11.90 20.27 25.69
C GLN A 345 11.43 19.13 26.59
N LYS A 346 10.13 18.82 26.59
CA LYS A 346 9.57 17.70 27.37
C LYS A 346 10.17 16.34 26.97
N ALA A 347 10.42 16.14 25.67
CA ALA A 347 11.11 14.96 25.16
C ALA A 347 12.54 14.83 25.73
N HIS A 348 13.29 15.94 25.77
CA HIS A 348 14.62 15.95 26.39
C HIS A 348 14.56 15.71 27.90
N GLU A 349 13.59 16.28 28.62
CA GLU A 349 13.42 16.05 30.06
C GLU A 349 13.13 14.58 30.37
N GLU A 350 12.33 13.89 29.54
CA GLU A 350 12.11 12.44 29.66
C GLU A 350 13.39 11.64 29.39
N LEU A 351 14.12 11.97 28.32
CA LEU A 351 15.37 11.29 27.98
C LEU A 351 16.45 11.51 29.06
N ASP A 352 16.63 12.73 29.56
CA ASP A 352 17.58 13.04 30.63
C ASP A 352 17.23 12.26 31.92
N ARG A 353 15.94 12.04 32.20
CA ARG A 353 15.48 11.27 33.37
C ARG A 353 15.69 9.77 33.24
N VAL A 354 15.41 9.19 32.07
CA VAL A 354 15.37 7.72 31.87
C VAL A 354 16.71 7.17 31.40
N VAL A 355 17.34 7.86 30.45
CA VAL A 355 18.57 7.41 29.79
C VAL A 355 19.80 8.08 30.42
N GLY A 356 19.67 9.35 30.82
CA GLY A 356 20.79 10.17 31.26
C GLY A 356 21.63 10.69 30.10
N ARG A 357 22.86 11.15 30.39
CA ARG A 357 23.76 11.78 29.40
C ARG A 357 25.02 10.98 29.06
N ASP A 358 25.19 9.83 29.68
CA ASP A 358 26.40 9.01 29.54
C ASP A 358 26.32 7.98 28.40
N ARG A 359 25.14 7.80 27.80
CA ARG A 359 24.90 6.84 26.70
C ARG A 359 23.79 7.30 25.76
N LEU A 360 23.72 6.66 24.59
CA LEU A 360 22.57 6.81 23.68
C LEU A 360 21.39 5.91 24.12
N PRO A 361 20.14 6.27 23.78
CA PRO A 361 18.98 5.42 24.01
C PRO A 361 19.06 4.12 23.19
N THR A 362 18.53 3.03 23.73
CA THR A 362 18.41 1.73 23.05
C THR A 362 16.96 1.25 23.05
N ILE A 363 16.68 0.13 22.36
CA ILE A 363 15.33 -0.43 22.28
C ILE A 363 14.77 -0.82 23.66
N GLU A 364 15.63 -1.22 24.61
CA GLU A 364 15.23 -1.60 25.96
C GLU A 364 14.63 -0.44 26.75
N ASP A 365 15.02 0.81 26.45
CA ASP A 365 14.49 2.00 27.11
C ASP A 365 13.06 2.34 26.64
N GLN A 366 12.61 1.79 25.50
CA GLN A 366 11.37 2.19 24.85
C GLN A 366 10.14 2.13 25.78
N GLN A 367 10.08 1.13 26.65
CA GLN A 367 8.95 0.94 27.58
C GLN A 367 8.84 2.09 28.59
N ASP A 368 9.97 2.70 28.95
CA ASP A 368 10.10 3.75 29.97
C ASP A 368 10.11 5.16 29.35
N LEU A 369 9.91 5.26 28.03
CA LEU A 369 9.83 6.51 27.26
C LEU A 369 8.42 6.78 26.69
N PRO A 370 7.38 6.93 27.56
CA PRO A 370 6.00 7.10 27.10
C PRO A 370 5.79 8.38 26.29
N TYR A 371 6.48 9.49 26.60
CA TYR A 371 6.32 10.73 25.86
C TYR A 371 6.98 10.67 24.47
N ILE A 372 8.15 10.04 24.34
CA ILE A 372 8.75 9.77 23.02
C ILE A 372 7.83 8.91 22.17
N ARG A 373 7.24 7.85 22.74
CA ARG A 373 6.24 7.03 22.04
C ARG A 373 5.02 7.85 21.62
N ALA A 374 4.54 8.73 22.49
CA ALA A 374 3.41 9.60 22.22
C ALA A 374 3.69 10.58 21.07
N ILE A 375 4.92 11.09 20.96
CA ILE A 375 5.36 11.92 19.83
C ILE A 375 5.26 11.14 18.52
N ILE A 376 5.83 9.93 18.46
CA ILE A 376 5.79 9.12 17.23
C ILE A 376 4.35 8.82 16.82
N LYS A 377 3.48 8.46 17.77
CA LYS A 377 2.04 8.25 17.50
C LYS A 377 1.36 9.50 16.95
N GLU A 378 1.65 10.68 17.49
CA GLU A 378 1.06 11.93 16.99
C GLU A 378 1.61 12.33 15.62
N VAL A 379 2.88 12.03 15.32
CA VAL A 379 3.44 12.19 13.96
C VAL A 379 2.71 11.28 12.97
N GLU A 380 2.53 10.00 13.32
CA GLU A 380 1.80 9.03 12.50
C GLU A 380 0.33 9.42 12.29
N ARG A 381 -0.34 9.99 13.31
CA ARG A 381 -1.72 10.48 13.20
C ARG A 381 -1.83 11.69 12.27
N CYS A 382 -0.98 12.69 12.46
CA CYS A 382 -1.04 13.94 11.70
C CYS A 382 -0.60 13.75 10.25
N TYR A 383 0.46 12.96 10.03
CA TYR A 383 1.15 12.83 8.74
C TYR A 383 1.37 11.36 8.35
N ASN A 384 0.30 10.58 8.40
CA ASN A 384 0.29 9.22 7.89
C ASN A 384 0.65 9.21 6.38
N PRO A 385 1.69 8.48 5.95
CA PRO A 385 2.02 8.37 4.52
C PRO A 385 0.92 7.70 3.69
N PHE A 386 -0.04 7.02 4.33
CA PHE A 386 -1.15 6.33 3.69
C PHE A 386 -2.50 6.88 4.14
N TRP A 387 -2.85 8.09 3.67
CA TRP A 387 -4.16 8.73 3.87
C TRP A 387 -5.34 7.91 3.31
N LEU A 388 -5.08 7.08 2.30
CA LEU A 388 -6.00 6.04 1.83
C LEU A 388 -5.30 4.68 1.90
N GLY A 389 -5.94 3.73 2.56
CA GLY A 389 -5.44 2.37 2.68
C GLY A 389 -5.46 1.60 1.37
N THR A 390 -4.59 0.58 1.28
CA THR A 390 -4.51 -0.28 0.10
C THR A 390 -5.85 -1.00 -0.14
N PRO A 391 -6.36 -1.10 -1.39
CA PRO A 391 -7.68 -1.67 -1.64
C PRO A 391 -7.77 -3.17 -1.38
N HIS A 392 -8.70 -3.53 -0.49
CA HIS A 392 -9.10 -4.88 -0.15
C HIS A 392 -10.38 -5.26 -0.91
N VAL A 393 -10.56 -6.50 -1.35
CA VAL A 393 -11.68 -6.89 -2.20
C VAL A 393 -12.63 -7.83 -1.48
N SER A 394 -13.92 -7.53 -1.55
CA SER A 394 -14.97 -8.45 -1.08
C SER A 394 -15.00 -9.71 -1.94
N THR A 395 -14.85 -10.89 -1.33
CA THR A 395 -14.88 -12.19 -2.03
C THR A 395 -16.29 -12.69 -2.29
N GLU A 396 -17.29 -12.15 -1.60
CA GLU A 396 -18.71 -12.45 -1.74
C GLU A 396 -19.58 -11.19 -1.60
N ASP A 397 -20.87 -11.33 -1.88
CA ASP A 397 -21.88 -10.29 -1.66
C ASP A 397 -22.08 -10.11 -0.15
N PHE A 398 -22.03 -8.87 0.34
CA PHE A 398 -22.16 -8.58 1.77
C PHE A 398 -23.01 -7.33 1.99
N THR A 399 -23.94 -7.36 2.95
CA THR A 399 -24.75 -6.19 3.30
C THR A 399 -24.41 -5.74 4.71
N TYR A 400 -23.86 -4.54 4.84
CA TYR A 400 -23.53 -3.92 6.12
C TYR A 400 -24.59 -2.88 6.46
N GLN A 401 -25.36 -3.08 7.53
CA GLN A 401 -26.38 -2.12 7.99
C GLN A 401 -27.29 -1.59 6.86
N ASN A 402 -27.87 -2.49 6.06
CA ASN A 402 -28.71 -2.18 4.88
C ASN A 402 -27.99 -1.48 3.72
N GLN A 403 -26.65 -1.46 3.72
CA GLN A 403 -25.83 -0.96 2.62
C GLN A 403 -25.11 -2.13 1.93
N PHE A 404 -25.43 -2.35 0.66
CA PHE A 404 -24.94 -3.49 -0.10
C PHE A 404 -23.52 -3.27 -0.63
N ILE A 405 -22.65 -4.26 -0.44
CA ILE A 405 -21.29 -4.33 -0.98
C ILE A 405 -21.24 -5.55 -1.93
N PRO A 406 -21.27 -5.32 -3.25
CA PRO A 406 -21.22 -6.42 -4.21
C PRO A 406 -19.90 -7.17 -4.17
N LYS A 407 -19.93 -8.47 -4.48
CA LYS A 407 -18.73 -9.29 -4.70
C LYS A 407 -17.79 -8.63 -5.72
N GLY A 408 -16.49 -8.70 -5.42
CA GLY A 408 -15.44 -8.13 -6.27
C GLY A 408 -15.23 -6.63 -6.07
N THR A 409 -15.96 -5.99 -5.16
CA THR A 409 -15.83 -4.56 -4.87
C THR A 409 -14.64 -4.29 -3.96
N PRO A 410 -13.70 -3.41 -4.35
CA PRO A 410 -12.69 -2.87 -3.47
C PRO A 410 -13.27 -2.02 -2.33
N VAL A 411 -12.78 -2.25 -1.11
CA VAL A 411 -13.01 -1.52 0.12
C VAL A 411 -11.69 -0.88 0.54
N VAL A 412 -11.72 0.43 0.76
CA VAL A 412 -10.54 1.24 1.12
C VAL A 412 -10.81 2.02 2.40
N MET A 413 -9.81 2.11 3.27
CA MET A 413 -9.90 2.87 4.51
C MET A 413 -9.43 4.30 4.28
N ASN A 414 -10.28 5.28 4.54
CA ASN A 414 -9.92 6.68 4.60
C ASN A 414 -9.36 7.00 6.00
N THR A 415 -8.06 6.78 6.15
CA THR A 415 -7.37 6.98 7.44
C THR A 415 -7.26 8.45 7.77
N TYR A 416 -7.17 9.33 6.77
CA TYR A 416 -7.11 10.77 6.98
C TYR A 416 -8.32 11.25 7.79
N THR A 417 -9.54 10.91 7.36
CA THR A 417 -10.76 11.28 8.09
C THR A 417 -10.79 10.64 9.48
N MET A 418 -10.47 9.34 9.61
CA MET A 418 -10.46 8.68 10.93
C MET A 418 -9.43 9.27 11.92
N HIS A 419 -8.32 9.81 11.40
CA HIS A 419 -7.27 10.45 12.21
C HIS A 419 -7.58 11.92 12.52
N HIS A 420 -8.47 12.55 11.76
CA HIS A 420 -8.88 13.94 11.93
C HIS A 420 -10.33 14.10 12.42
N ASP A 421 -10.93 13.02 12.90
CA ASP A 421 -12.28 13.03 13.44
C ASP A 421 -12.31 13.74 14.81
N PRO A 422 -13.03 14.87 14.97
CA PRO A 422 -13.11 15.60 16.23
C PRO A 422 -13.83 14.82 17.34
N GLU A 423 -14.66 13.82 17.02
CA GLU A 423 -15.27 12.95 18.03
C GLU A 423 -14.25 12.02 18.69
N ARG A 424 -13.17 11.70 17.95
CA ARG A 424 -12.09 10.81 18.38
C ARG A 424 -10.88 11.56 18.93
N HIS A 425 -10.53 12.69 18.34
CA HIS A 425 -9.38 13.51 18.70
C HIS A 425 -9.81 14.97 18.88
N SER A 426 -9.79 15.46 20.12
CA SER A 426 -10.12 16.87 20.41
C SER A 426 -9.16 17.83 19.68
N ASP A 427 -9.63 18.81 18.93
CA ASP A 427 -8.75 19.67 18.12
C ASP A 427 -7.77 18.87 17.21
N PRO A 428 -8.29 18.10 16.24
CA PRO A 428 -7.53 17.10 15.48
C PRO A 428 -6.45 17.70 14.58
N HIS A 429 -6.43 19.01 14.35
CA HIS A 429 -5.44 19.66 13.50
C HIS A 429 -4.23 20.18 14.28
N THR A 430 -4.29 20.17 15.62
CA THR A 430 -3.17 20.55 16.48
C THR A 430 -2.31 19.34 16.81
N PHE A 431 -1.02 19.45 16.52
CA PHE A 431 0.01 18.47 16.90
C PHE A 431 0.19 18.49 18.42
N ASN A 432 -0.37 17.49 19.10
CA ASN A 432 -0.35 17.39 20.55
C ASN A 432 -0.06 15.95 21.01
N PRO A 433 1.21 15.62 21.34
CA PRO A 433 1.59 14.31 21.88
C PRO A 433 0.88 13.92 23.17
N GLU A 434 0.42 14.88 23.99
CA GLU A 434 -0.23 14.59 25.29
C GLU A 434 -1.49 13.71 25.15
N ARG A 435 -2.06 13.63 23.94
CA ARG A 435 -3.16 12.72 23.60
C ARG A 435 -2.84 11.25 23.89
N TYR A 436 -1.56 10.88 23.78
CA TYR A 436 -1.09 9.50 23.84
C TYR A 436 -0.24 9.19 25.09
N ILE A 437 -0.08 10.14 26.03
CA ILE A 437 0.80 9.92 27.20
C ILE A 437 0.35 8.75 28.08
N ASN A 438 -0.97 8.60 28.25
CA ASN A 438 -1.56 7.52 29.05
C ASN A 438 -1.76 6.23 28.22
N GLU A 439 -1.29 6.22 26.97
CA GLU A 439 -1.57 5.14 26.03
C GLU A 439 -0.45 4.10 26.01
N THR A 440 -0.62 3.08 26.85
CA THR A 440 0.41 2.07 27.10
C THR A 440 0.48 1.00 26.01
N THR A 441 -0.58 0.78 25.21
CA THR A 441 -0.52 -0.25 24.16
C THR A 441 0.36 0.16 23.00
N LEU A 442 0.99 -0.82 22.36
CA LEU A 442 1.65 -0.61 21.09
C LEU A 442 0.60 -0.48 19.98
N THR A 443 0.90 0.35 18.96
CA THR A 443 0.01 0.59 17.82
C THR A 443 -0.53 -0.70 17.18
N PRO A 444 0.26 -1.79 17.01
CA PRO A 444 -0.26 -3.04 16.46
C PRO A 444 -1.23 -3.81 17.36
N GLU A 445 -1.23 -3.56 18.66
CA GLU A 445 -2.10 -4.23 19.64
C GLU A 445 -3.42 -3.48 19.83
N SER A 446 -3.40 -2.17 19.57
CA SER A 446 -4.55 -1.26 19.72
C SER A 446 -5.78 -1.66 18.91
N VAL A 447 -5.59 -2.33 17.77
CA VAL A 447 -6.69 -2.74 16.86
C VAL A 447 -7.54 -3.88 17.39
N ASN A 448 -7.04 -4.61 18.39
CA ASN A 448 -7.81 -5.67 19.03
C ASN A 448 -8.75 -5.13 20.12
N ARG A 449 -8.75 -3.82 20.39
CA ARG A 449 -9.64 -3.21 21.38
C ARG A 449 -11.10 -3.33 20.97
N ALA A 450 -11.98 -3.47 21.96
CA ALA A 450 -13.42 -3.56 21.75
C ALA A 450 -13.96 -2.31 21.01
N ASN A 451 -13.48 -1.13 21.38
CA ASN A 451 -13.89 0.15 20.83
C ASN A 451 -12.67 0.90 20.25
N LEU A 452 -12.73 1.29 18.97
CA LEU A 452 -11.66 2.02 18.27
C LEU A 452 -11.91 3.53 18.20
N SER A 453 -13.03 4.02 18.74
CA SER A 453 -13.35 5.46 18.84
C SER A 453 -12.40 6.26 19.74
N ARG A 454 -11.46 5.62 20.43
CA ARG A 454 -10.37 6.25 21.17
C ARG A 454 -9.06 5.47 20.98
N GLY A 455 -7.94 6.18 20.89
CA GLY A 455 -6.59 5.58 20.92
C GLY A 455 -5.78 5.70 19.62
N ASP A 456 -4.88 4.73 19.42
CA ASP A 456 -3.72 4.78 18.52
C ASP A 456 -4.03 5.04 17.02
N PRO A 457 -3.02 5.47 16.25
CA PRO A 457 -3.09 5.54 14.79
C PRO A 457 -3.48 4.19 14.16
N LEU A 458 -4.60 4.18 13.46
CA LEU A 458 -5.26 2.93 13.05
C LEU A 458 -4.60 2.20 11.87
N PHE A 459 -3.82 2.89 11.04
CA PHE A 459 -3.37 2.34 9.75
C PHE A 459 -2.45 1.13 9.91
N VAL A 460 -1.39 1.27 10.70
CA VAL A 460 -0.38 0.21 10.91
C VAL A 460 -1.00 -1.00 11.60
N GLY A 461 -1.85 -0.75 12.59
CA GLY A 461 -2.56 -1.82 13.30
C GLY A 461 -3.56 -2.56 12.39
N LEU A 462 -4.36 -1.84 11.60
CA LEU A 462 -5.40 -2.47 10.78
C LEU A 462 -4.77 -3.34 9.68
N LEU A 463 -3.73 -2.86 9.00
CA LEU A 463 -2.98 -3.66 8.02
C LEU A 463 -2.42 -4.97 8.60
N ARG A 464 -1.94 -4.94 9.85
CA ARG A 464 -1.45 -6.15 10.52
C ARG A 464 -2.61 -7.07 10.92
N SER A 465 -3.71 -6.52 11.45
CA SER A 465 -4.88 -7.27 11.88
C SER A 465 -5.65 -7.92 10.73
N THR A 466 -5.80 -7.26 9.57
CA THR A 466 -6.44 -7.87 8.39
C THR A 466 -5.65 -9.08 7.91
N SER A 467 -4.33 -9.04 8.08
CA SER A 467 -3.46 -10.16 7.74
C SER A 467 -3.50 -11.30 8.77
N ALA A 468 -3.66 -10.98 10.06
CA ALA A 468 -3.74 -11.97 11.15
C ALA A 468 -5.14 -12.61 11.26
N ALA A 469 -6.21 -11.82 11.09
CA ALA A 469 -7.59 -12.30 11.06
C ALA A 469 -7.80 -13.28 9.88
N TRP A 470 -7.08 -13.05 8.79
CA TRP A 470 -7.05 -13.96 7.66
C TRP A 470 -6.39 -15.31 8.00
N GLU A 471 -5.22 -15.31 8.64
CA GLU A 471 -4.52 -16.54 9.06
C GLU A 471 -5.35 -17.38 10.05
N ASN A 472 -6.05 -16.73 10.99
CA ASN A 472 -6.88 -17.41 11.99
C ASN A 472 -8.16 -18.00 11.40
N ASN A 473 -8.80 -17.32 10.45
CA ASN A 473 -10.04 -17.80 9.82
C ASN A 473 -9.81 -18.91 8.80
N VAL A 474 -8.63 -18.98 8.17
CA VAL A 474 -8.29 -20.07 7.24
C VAL A 474 -7.93 -21.38 7.95
N ARG A 475 -7.47 -21.33 9.21
CA ARG A 475 -7.26 -22.53 10.04
C ARG A 475 -8.56 -23.19 10.52
N LYS A 476 -9.70 -22.49 10.50
CA LYS A 476 -11.00 -23.03 10.87
C LYS A 476 -11.93 -23.00 9.65
N PRO A 477 -11.98 -24.04 8.81
CA PRO A 477 -13.13 -24.20 7.91
C PRO A 477 -14.38 -24.23 8.80
N ARG A 478 -15.30 -23.29 8.59
CA ARG A 478 -16.63 -23.33 9.21
C ARG A 478 -17.22 -24.69 8.86
N ARG A 479 -17.35 -25.59 9.85
CA ARG A 479 -18.30 -26.70 9.75
C ARG A 479 -19.66 -26.05 9.59
N LEU A 480 -20.18 -26.06 8.37
CA LEU A 480 -21.59 -25.77 8.11
C LEU A 480 -22.37 -26.81 8.92
N GLY A 481 -22.89 -26.38 10.07
CA GLY A 481 -23.79 -27.19 10.87
C GLY A 481 -25.09 -27.35 10.10
N SER A 482 -25.31 -28.53 9.54
CA SER A 482 -26.63 -28.97 9.12
C SER A 482 -27.48 -29.17 10.37
N SER A 483 -28.30 -28.17 10.73
CA SER A 483 -29.35 -28.31 11.73
C SER A 483 -30.52 -29.08 11.12
N THR A 484 -30.45 -30.41 11.12
CA THR A 484 -31.63 -31.26 10.91
C THR A 484 -32.22 -31.57 12.27
N SER A 485 -33.19 -30.75 12.68
CA SER A 485 -34.10 -31.04 13.79
C SER A 485 -35.06 -32.15 13.35
N ALA A 486 -34.75 -33.40 13.67
CA ALA A 486 -35.73 -34.48 13.69
C ALA A 486 -35.90 -34.93 15.16
N LYS A 487 -36.92 -34.37 15.81
CA LYS A 487 -37.41 -34.82 17.12
C LYS A 487 -37.97 -36.24 16.97
N GLN A 488 -37.38 -37.19 17.69
CA GLN A 488 -38.02 -38.45 18.07
C GLN A 488 -39.25 -38.13 18.93
N LEU A 489 -40.42 -38.54 18.44
CA LEU A 489 -41.62 -38.69 19.24
C LEU A 489 -41.67 -40.14 19.75
N SER A 490 -41.75 -40.26 21.06
CA SER A 490 -42.04 -41.49 21.80
C SER A 490 -43.50 -41.90 21.60
N ARG A 491 -43.73 -43.06 20.99
CA ARG A 491 -44.56 -44.19 21.47
C ARG A 491 -44.77 -45.20 20.35
#